data_AF-A0A844Q4H5-F1
#
_entry.id   AF-A0A844Q4H5-F1
#
_cell.length_a   1.000
_cell.length_b   1.000
_cell.length_c   1.000
_cell.angle_alpha   90.00
_cell.angle_beta   90.00
_cell.angle_gamma   90.00
#
_symmetry.space_group_name_H-M   'P 1'
#
loop_
_entity.id
_entity.type
_entity.pdbx_description
1 polymer ?
#
loop_
_entity_poly.entity_id
_entity_poly.type
_entity_poly.pdbx_seq_one_letter_code
_entity_poly.pdbx_strand_id
1 'polypeptide(L)'
;MSYYYRFLEDVEPDMAELLEELERVVFRSPRAMVTHSRTLIELVLQRAEEHEGVTFPEMVRLSERIYDARNVYNFPPTVQEALHTIRKYGNEAAHDPGTVRMIRALLVWHLLYDVMKWYVTTYVKPSMEYPAYADPELCASDSRELGEVMVRLEQLERMIAHRETKDVSAPREEVGLSLPGMTTVRTLTFREETIDIPYFLRDALLLPQRFEQSESYLISLNKVQEARFMSELPYTLDDLHERVKRRNVSHTERFVEELRLFIAEEVRRQRVKRERKGDGELLIFYAGEEIVMTEDRARVAIDEQLLPGLPGLVAQLKRDGMTTVGSLPREFVLLGKYDGIGKKRLEEAWEAIRSIE
;
A
#
# COMPACT_ATOMS: atom_id res chain seq x y z
N MET A 1 4.02 12.65 -32.21
CA MET A 1 3.73 12.46 -30.77
C MET A 1 5.00 12.83 -30.04
N SER A 2 4.91 13.68 -29.01
CA SER A 2 6.07 14.04 -28.20
C SER A 2 6.11 13.06 -27.04
N TYR A 3 7.17 12.26 -26.93
CA TYR A 3 7.44 11.47 -25.72
C TYR A 3 8.40 12.26 -24.84
N TYR A 4 8.42 12.00 -23.53
CA TYR A 4 9.05 12.87 -22.55
C TYR A 4 10.57 12.99 -22.75
N TYR A 5 11.26 11.87 -23.03
CA TYR A 5 12.71 11.82 -23.18
C TYR A 5 13.26 12.24 -24.55
N ARG A 6 12.45 12.85 -25.42
CA ARG A 6 12.88 13.28 -26.76
C ARG A 6 14.12 14.19 -26.74
N PHE A 7 14.36 14.93 -25.65
CA PHE A 7 15.56 15.76 -25.50
C PHE A 7 16.87 14.96 -25.49
N LEU A 8 16.81 13.64 -25.37
CA LEU A 8 17.97 12.74 -25.44
C LEU A 8 18.28 12.27 -26.86
N GLU A 9 17.41 12.46 -27.86
CA GLU A 9 17.63 11.94 -29.22
C GLU A 9 18.94 12.45 -29.85
N ASP A 10 19.24 13.72 -29.64
CA ASP A 10 20.45 14.37 -30.19
C ASP A 10 21.74 13.94 -29.49
N VAL A 11 21.62 13.26 -28.34
CA VAL A 11 22.71 13.03 -27.39
C VAL A 11 23.00 11.54 -27.24
N GLU A 12 21.96 10.74 -27.03
CA GLU A 12 21.98 9.30 -26.80
C GLU A 12 20.73 8.66 -27.45
N PRO A 13 20.75 8.46 -28.79
CA PRO A 13 19.57 8.01 -29.54
C PRO A 13 19.08 6.62 -29.10
N ASP A 14 20.00 5.70 -28.80
CA ASP A 14 19.66 4.33 -28.37
C ASP A 14 18.87 4.31 -27.06
N MET A 15 19.24 5.19 -26.11
CA MET A 15 18.53 5.29 -24.83
C MET A 15 17.19 6.02 -24.99
N ALA A 16 17.13 7.01 -25.88
CA ALA A 16 15.90 7.74 -26.19
C ALA A 16 14.83 6.81 -26.79
N GLU A 17 15.22 5.93 -27.72
CA GLU A 17 14.34 4.93 -28.33
C GLU A 17 13.77 3.96 -27.27
N LEU A 18 14.63 3.40 -26.40
CA LEU A 18 14.19 2.53 -25.32
C LEU A 18 13.24 3.23 -24.33
N LEU A 19 13.50 4.50 -24.03
CA LEU A 19 12.65 5.30 -23.15
C LEU A 19 11.29 5.62 -23.79
N GLU A 20 11.25 5.86 -25.10
CA GLU A 20 9.99 6.00 -25.84
C GLU A 20 9.16 4.72 -25.78
N GLU A 21 9.79 3.56 -26.00
CA GLU A 21 9.13 2.27 -25.89
C GLU A 21 8.56 2.04 -24.48
N LEU A 22 9.38 2.34 -23.45
CA LEU A 22 8.98 2.24 -22.06
C LEU A 22 7.74 3.10 -21.77
N GLU A 23 7.73 4.37 -22.21
CA GLU A 23 6.62 5.30 -22.02
C GLU A 23 5.30 4.73 -22.57
N ARG A 24 5.34 4.14 -23.78
CA ARG A 24 4.18 3.54 -24.43
C ARG A 24 3.65 2.29 -23.71
N VAL A 25 4.51 1.56 -23.00
CA VAL A 25 4.12 0.34 -22.30
C VAL A 25 3.81 0.56 -20.82
N VAL A 26 4.13 1.71 -20.22
CA VAL A 26 3.84 2.02 -18.80
C VAL A 26 2.40 1.64 -18.44
N PHE A 27 1.43 2.11 -19.25
CA PHE A 27 0.01 1.90 -18.97
C PHE A 27 -0.56 0.56 -19.45
N ARG A 28 0.07 -0.07 -20.45
CA ARG A 28 -0.43 -1.31 -21.06
C ARG A 28 0.14 -2.56 -20.42
N SER A 29 1.41 -2.51 -20.04
CA SER A 29 2.13 -3.59 -19.40
C SER A 29 3.09 -3.04 -18.36
N PRO A 30 2.60 -2.71 -17.15
CA PRO A 30 3.44 -2.29 -16.03
C PRO A 30 4.58 -3.27 -15.74
N ARG A 31 4.33 -4.57 -15.96
CA ARG A 31 5.34 -5.62 -15.85
C ARG A 31 6.47 -5.42 -16.87
N ALA A 32 6.14 -5.28 -18.16
CA ALA A 32 7.14 -5.07 -19.19
C ALA A 32 7.92 -3.77 -18.95
N MET A 33 7.23 -2.69 -18.56
CA MET A 33 7.87 -1.43 -18.19
C MET A 33 8.93 -1.64 -17.12
N VAL A 34 8.57 -2.27 -15.99
CA VAL A 34 9.48 -2.49 -14.86
C VAL A 34 10.61 -3.46 -15.20
N THR A 35 10.33 -4.51 -15.98
CA THR A 35 11.35 -5.47 -16.42
C THR A 35 12.34 -4.84 -17.41
N HIS A 36 11.88 -4.10 -18.41
CA HIS A 36 12.73 -3.46 -19.42
C HIS A 36 13.50 -2.27 -18.85
N SER A 37 12.96 -1.57 -17.85
CA SER A 37 13.69 -0.53 -17.10
C SER A 37 14.98 -1.07 -16.46
N ARG A 38 15.02 -2.35 -16.09
CA ARG A 38 16.26 -2.99 -15.60
C ARG A 38 17.32 -3.08 -16.70
N THR A 39 16.94 -3.50 -17.90
CA THR A 39 17.86 -3.56 -19.05
C THR A 39 18.37 -2.18 -19.41
N LEU A 40 17.53 -1.14 -19.32
CA LEU A 40 17.94 0.23 -19.55
C LEU A 40 19.02 0.69 -18.55
N ILE A 41 18.86 0.44 -17.24
CA ILE A 41 19.90 0.83 -16.27
C ILE A 41 21.18 -0.01 -16.43
N GLU A 42 21.10 -1.25 -16.92
CA GLU A 42 22.28 -2.05 -17.27
C GLU A 42 23.07 -1.41 -18.42
N LEU A 43 22.36 -0.87 -19.42
CA LEU A 43 22.96 -0.13 -20.54
C LEU A 43 23.56 1.21 -20.08
N VAL A 44 22.86 1.97 -19.22
CA VAL A 44 23.38 3.23 -18.67
C VAL A 44 24.69 3.01 -17.91
N LEU A 45 24.76 1.96 -17.08
CA LEU A 45 25.98 1.60 -16.36
C LEU A 45 27.10 1.19 -17.32
N GLN A 46 26.78 0.45 -18.38
CA GLN A 46 27.76 0.08 -19.40
C GLN A 46 28.35 1.30 -20.11
N ARG A 47 27.53 2.30 -20.44
CA ARG A 47 28.06 3.52 -21.07
C ARG A 47 28.87 4.37 -20.09
N ALA A 48 28.46 4.46 -18.83
CA ALA A 48 29.26 5.13 -17.79
C ALA A 48 30.64 4.46 -17.61
N GLU A 49 30.69 3.13 -17.68
CA GLU A 49 31.92 2.33 -17.68
C GLU A 49 32.85 2.65 -18.86
N GLU A 50 32.29 2.73 -20.07
CA GLU A 50 33.02 3.10 -21.28
C GLU A 50 33.64 4.51 -21.16
N HIS A 51 32.90 5.47 -20.58
CA HIS A 51 33.39 6.84 -20.36
C HIS A 51 34.54 6.91 -19.35
N GLU A 52 34.53 6.06 -18.33
CA GLU A 52 35.52 6.04 -17.26
C GLU A 52 36.69 5.08 -17.55
N GLY A 53 36.61 4.31 -18.65
CA GLY A 53 37.62 3.34 -19.04
C GLY A 53 37.73 2.15 -18.09
N VAL A 54 36.66 1.86 -17.35
CA VAL A 54 36.61 0.75 -16.38
C VAL A 54 35.78 -0.37 -16.96
N THR A 55 36.36 -1.58 -17.04
CA THR A 55 35.64 -2.78 -17.46
C THR A 55 35.37 -3.67 -16.27
N PHE A 56 34.10 -3.91 -15.95
CA PHE A 56 33.71 -4.95 -15.01
C PHE A 56 33.56 -6.30 -15.75
N PRO A 57 33.79 -7.44 -15.07
CA PRO A 57 33.59 -8.74 -15.69
C PRO A 57 32.12 -8.97 -16.09
N GLU A 58 31.87 -9.50 -17.29
CA GLU A 58 30.52 -9.73 -17.83
C GLU A 58 29.61 -10.64 -16.97
N MET A 59 30.20 -11.47 -16.09
CA MET A 59 29.45 -12.42 -15.25
C MET A 59 29.01 -11.86 -13.89
N VAL A 60 29.30 -10.59 -13.58
CA VAL A 60 28.93 -9.98 -12.30
C VAL A 60 27.43 -9.69 -12.27
N ARG A 61 26.76 -10.02 -11.15
CA ARG A 61 25.34 -9.72 -10.99
C ARG A 61 25.12 -8.20 -10.97
N LEU A 62 24.01 -7.71 -11.53
CA LEU A 62 23.69 -6.27 -11.51
C LEU A 62 23.77 -5.64 -10.10
N SER A 63 23.43 -6.39 -9.05
CA SER A 63 23.57 -5.94 -7.65
C SER A 63 25.02 -5.67 -7.24
N GLU A 64 25.93 -6.56 -7.63
CA GLU A 64 27.37 -6.45 -7.35
C GLU A 64 27.96 -5.33 -8.20
N ARG A 65 27.57 -5.25 -9.47
CA ARG A 65 27.94 -4.15 -10.38
C ARG A 65 27.56 -2.78 -9.82
N ILE A 66 26.33 -2.59 -9.35
CA ILE A 66 25.90 -1.32 -8.71
C ILE A 66 26.70 -1.02 -7.44
N TYR A 67 27.04 -2.05 -6.66
CA TYR A 67 27.82 -1.88 -5.43
C TYR A 67 29.26 -1.47 -5.73
N ASP A 68 29.91 -2.11 -6.69
CA ASP A 68 31.29 -1.80 -7.07
C ASP A 68 31.38 -0.45 -7.76
N ALA A 69 30.43 -0.17 -8.65
CA ALA A 69 30.22 1.11 -9.31
C ALA A 69 30.10 2.29 -8.32
N ARG A 70 29.60 2.05 -7.10
CA ARG A 70 29.51 3.08 -6.04
C ARG A 70 30.86 3.69 -5.69
N ASN A 71 31.89 2.86 -5.63
CA ASN A 71 33.22 3.31 -5.23
C ASN A 71 33.96 4.02 -6.37
N VAL A 72 33.49 3.85 -7.61
CA VAL A 72 34.11 4.39 -8.83
C VAL A 72 33.43 5.68 -9.26
N TYR A 73 32.09 5.70 -9.37
CA TYR A 73 31.34 6.80 -10.00
C TYR A 73 30.79 7.86 -9.04
N ASN A 74 31.09 7.75 -7.74
CA ASN A 74 30.63 8.67 -6.69
C ASN A 74 29.14 9.04 -6.83
N PHE A 75 28.27 8.04 -6.96
CA PHE A 75 26.84 8.27 -7.17
C PHE A 75 26.24 9.17 -6.08
N PRO A 76 25.36 10.11 -6.45
CA PRO A 76 24.45 10.71 -5.49
C PRO A 76 23.63 9.62 -4.79
N PRO A 77 23.34 9.75 -3.47
CA PRO A 77 22.54 8.75 -2.75
C PRO A 77 21.18 8.47 -3.40
N THR A 78 20.58 9.49 -4.03
CA THR A 78 19.30 9.39 -4.76
C THR A 78 19.41 8.44 -5.97
N VAL A 79 20.48 8.58 -6.77
CA VAL A 79 20.72 7.74 -7.94
C VAL A 79 21.04 6.31 -7.54
N GLN A 80 21.80 6.13 -6.46
CA GLN A 80 22.10 4.81 -5.94
C GLN A 80 20.83 4.06 -5.50
N GLU A 81 19.95 4.74 -4.75
CA GLU A 81 18.67 4.16 -4.32
C GLU A 81 17.76 3.89 -5.53
N ALA A 82 17.75 4.78 -6.52
CA ALA A 82 17.03 4.59 -7.77
C ALA A 82 17.48 3.32 -8.51
N LEU A 83 18.79 3.17 -8.76
CA LEU A 83 19.37 1.98 -9.41
C LEU A 83 19.04 0.70 -8.65
N HIS A 84 19.19 0.72 -7.32
CA HIS A 84 18.90 -0.43 -6.47
C HIS A 84 17.40 -0.81 -6.52
N THR A 85 16.51 0.18 -6.48
CA THR A 85 15.06 0.00 -6.50
C THR A 85 14.59 -0.54 -7.85
N ILE A 86 15.06 0.05 -8.95
CA ILE A 86 14.75 -0.41 -10.32
C ILE A 86 15.23 -1.85 -10.51
N ARG A 87 16.46 -2.19 -10.11
CA ARG A 87 16.97 -3.57 -10.12
C ARG A 87 16.06 -4.52 -9.37
N LYS A 88 15.69 -4.16 -8.14
CA LYS A 88 14.87 -5.02 -7.26
C LYS A 88 13.50 -5.28 -7.88
N TYR A 89 12.79 -4.22 -8.28
CA TYR A 89 11.46 -4.36 -8.89
C TYR A 89 11.49 -5.05 -10.24
N GLY A 90 12.50 -4.77 -11.08
CA GLY A 90 12.70 -5.48 -12.35
C GLY A 90 12.90 -6.98 -12.16
N ASN A 91 13.69 -7.38 -11.16
CA ASN A 91 13.93 -8.79 -10.85
C ASN A 91 12.69 -9.48 -10.26
N GLU A 92 11.97 -8.80 -9.36
CA GLU A 92 10.68 -9.28 -8.84
C GLU A 92 9.66 -9.48 -9.98
N ALA A 93 9.53 -8.50 -10.87
CA ALA A 93 8.63 -8.56 -12.03
C ALA A 93 8.98 -9.70 -13.00
N ALA A 94 10.25 -10.05 -13.16
CA ALA A 94 10.66 -11.15 -14.03
C ALA A 94 10.33 -12.53 -13.44
N HIS A 95 10.55 -12.72 -12.13
CA HIS A 95 10.45 -14.03 -11.47
C HIS A 95 9.09 -14.32 -10.82
N ASP A 96 8.36 -13.30 -10.39
CA ASP A 96 7.04 -13.46 -9.80
C ASP A 96 5.95 -13.32 -10.88
N PRO A 97 5.09 -14.33 -11.09
CA PRO A 97 3.96 -14.24 -12.02
C PRO A 97 2.83 -13.31 -11.52
N GLY A 98 2.97 -12.72 -10.32
CA GLY A 98 2.05 -11.70 -9.81
C GLY A 98 1.90 -10.48 -10.75
N THR A 99 0.72 -9.85 -10.71
CA THR A 99 0.44 -8.64 -11.50
C THR A 99 1.22 -7.46 -10.93
N VAL A 100 2.21 -6.96 -11.69
CA VAL A 100 2.91 -5.71 -11.36
C VAL A 100 1.92 -4.55 -11.44
N ARG A 101 1.79 -3.78 -10.37
CA ARG A 101 0.86 -2.64 -10.33
C ARG A 101 1.37 -1.45 -11.11
N MET A 102 0.43 -0.67 -11.65
CA MET A 102 0.69 0.58 -12.37
C MET A 102 1.55 1.57 -11.56
N ILE A 103 1.23 1.73 -10.28
CA ILE A 103 1.94 2.68 -9.41
C ILE A 103 3.42 2.32 -9.25
N ARG A 104 3.76 1.03 -9.32
CA ARG A 104 5.16 0.58 -9.29
C ARG A 104 5.86 0.91 -10.61
N ALA A 105 5.17 0.78 -11.74
CA ALA A 105 5.72 1.20 -13.04
C ALA A 105 5.94 2.73 -13.10
N LEU A 106 4.98 3.53 -12.63
CA LEU A 106 5.13 4.99 -12.56
C LEU A 106 6.26 5.42 -11.61
N LEU A 107 6.41 4.75 -10.47
CA LEU A 107 7.55 4.98 -9.59
C LEU A 107 8.87 4.66 -10.30
N VAL A 108 8.96 3.53 -10.99
CA VAL A 108 10.17 3.16 -11.76
C VAL A 108 10.44 4.17 -12.88
N TRP A 109 9.41 4.71 -13.53
CA TRP A 109 9.53 5.76 -14.54
C TRP A 109 10.15 7.04 -13.97
N HIS A 110 9.70 7.46 -12.79
CA HIS A 110 10.28 8.58 -12.07
C HIS A 110 11.74 8.33 -11.67
N LEU A 111 12.06 7.13 -11.18
CA LEU A 111 13.44 6.78 -10.81
C LEU A 111 14.37 6.74 -12.03
N LEU A 112 13.88 6.34 -13.20
CA LEU A 112 14.65 6.41 -14.44
C LEU A 112 15.02 7.86 -14.77
N TYR A 113 14.16 8.84 -14.49
CA TYR A 113 14.49 10.24 -14.71
C TYR A 113 15.71 10.69 -13.90
N ASP A 114 15.79 10.30 -12.63
CA ASP A 114 16.94 10.62 -11.77
C ASP A 114 18.24 9.98 -12.30
N VAL A 115 18.16 8.71 -12.73
CA VAL A 115 19.30 7.99 -13.30
C VAL A 115 19.76 8.63 -14.61
N MET A 116 18.83 8.94 -15.53
CA MET A 116 19.13 9.55 -16.82
C MET A 116 19.70 10.96 -16.65
N LYS A 117 19.11 11.76 -15.75
CA LYS A 117 19.61 13.10 -15.42
C LYS A 117 21.05 13.04 -14.93
N TRP A 118 21.36 12.13 -14.01
CA TRP A 118 22.72 11.95 -13.53
C TRP A 118 23.69 11.54 -14.64
N TYR A 119 23.33 10.55 -15.46
CA TYR A 119 24.21 10.06 -16.53
C TYR A 119 24.58 11.17 -17.52
N VAL A 120 23.58 11.90 -18.02
CA VAL A 120 23.82 12.96 -19.01
C VAL A 120 24.55 14.16 -18.42
N THR A 121 24.20 14.57 -17.20
CA THR A 121 24.90 15.69 -16.54
C THR A 121 26.35 15.36 -16.16
N THR A 122 26.67 14.07 -15.99
CA THR A 122 28.01 13.63 -15.61
C THR A 122 28.90 13.40 -16.83
N TYR A 123 28.42 12.64 -17.82
CA TYR A 123 29.26 12.11 -18.90
C TYR A 123 29.04 12.77 -20.25
N VAL A 124 27.81 13.16 -20.57
CA VAL A 124 27.48 13.53 -21.95
C VAL A 124 27.45 15.03 -22.16
N LYS A 125 26.72 15.78 -21.33
CA LYS A 125 26.61 17.23 -21.44
C LYS A 125 26.35 17.90 -20.09
N PRO A 126 27.41 18.20 -19.33
CA PRO A 126 27.30 18.81 -17.99
C PRO A 126 26.60 20.17 -17.93
N SER A 127 26.55 20.89 -19.05
CA SER A 127 25.92 22.21 -19.18
C SER A 127 24.52 22.19 -19.81
N MET A 128 23.89 21.01 -19.96
CA MET A 128 22.53 20.88 -20.47
C MET A 128 21.50 21.19 -19.38
N GLU A 129 20.57 22.10 -19.68
CA GLU A 129 19.38 22.27 -18.83
C GLU A 129 18.42 21.10 -19.06
N TYR A 130 18.04 20.44 -17.97
CA TYR A 130 17.11 19.32 -17.97
C TYR A 130 15.68 19.82 -17.77
N PRO A 131 14.69 19.33 -18.56
CA PRO A 131 13.30 19.63 -18.28
C PRO A 131 12.89 19.05 -16.92
N ALA A 132 11.94 19.70 -16.26
CA ALA A 132 11.35 19.15 -15.04
C ALA A 132 10.62 17.84 -15.34
N TYR A 133 10.69 16.89 -14.41
CA TYR A 133 9.99 15.60 -14.50
C TYR A 133 8.51 15.77 -14.84
N ALA A 134 8.04 14.99 -15.81
CA ALA A 134 6.63 14.84 -16.12
C ALA A 134 6.25 13.35 -16.15
N ASP A 135 5.06 13.05 -15.66
CA ASP A 135 4.47 11.72 -15.78
C ASP A 135 4.20 11.38 -17.25
N PRO A 136 4.23 10.08 -17.62
CA PRO A 136 4.03 9.66 -19.00
C PRO A 136 2.61 9.97 -19.45
N GLU A 137 2.46 10.47 -20.68
CA GLU A 137 1.14 10.80 -21.21
C GLU A 137 0.36 9.52 -21.58
N LEU A 138 -0.95 9.52 -21.31
CA LEU A 138 -1.83 8.45 -21.79
C LEU A 138 -1.88 8.48 -23.31
N CYS A 139 -1.64 7.34 -23.95
CA CYS A 139 -1.77 7.23 -25.40
C CYS A 139 -3.20 7.57 -25.84
N ALA A 140 -3.38 8.19 -27.00
CA ALA A 140 -4.69 8.65 -27.46
C ALA A 140 -5.74 7.52 -27.58
N SER A 141 -5.31 6.27 -27.82
CA SER A 141 -6.18 5.08 -27.77
C SER A 141 -6.68 4.80 -26.36
N ASP A 142 -5.78 4.89 -25.36
CA ASP A 142 -6.04 4.54 -23.97
C ASP A 142 -6.95 5.62 -23.34
N SER A 143 -6.83 6.87 -23.79
CA SER A 143 -7.75 7.96 -23.43
C SER A 143 -9.17 7.76 -23.97
N ARG A 144 -9.34 7.13 -25.13
CA ARG A 144 -10.66 6.80 -25.69
C ARG A 144 -11.31 5.65 -24.94
N GLU A 145 -10.54 4.61 -24.60
CA GLU A 145 -11.03 3.51 -23.78
C GLU A 145 -11.48 4.00 -22.39
N LEU A 146 -10.74 4.92 -21.78
CA LEU A 146 -11.15 5.56 -20.53
C LEU A 146 -12.43 6.39 -20.71
N GLY A 147 -12.57 7.12 -21.81
CA GLY A 147 -13.78 7.85 -22.17
C GLY A 147 -15.00 6.93 -22.34
N GLU A 148 -14.83 5.77 -23.00
CA GLU A 148 -15.89 4.76 -23.14
C GLU A 148 -16.28 4.16 -21.78
N VAL A 149 -15.30 3.89 -20.91
CA VAL A 149 -15.55 3.41 -19.54
C VAL A 149 -16.32 4.45 -18.74
N MET A 150 -15.96 5.73 -18.82
CA MET A 150 -16.67 6.83 -18.15
C MET A 150 -18.12 6.94 -18.65
N VAL A 151 -18.35 6.91 -19.96
CA VAL A 151 -19.69 6.93 -20.56
C VAL A 151 -20.52 5.73 -20.09
N ARG A 152 -19.89 4.55 -19.98
CA ARG A 152 -20.56 3.33 -19.49
C ARG A 152 -20.86 3.41 -17.99
N LEU A 153 -20.00 4.06 -17.21
CA LEU A 153 -20.23 4.34 -15.79
C LEU A 153 -21.44 5.27 -15.63
N GLU A 154 -21.51 6.37 -16.39
CA GLU A 154 -22.66 7.28 -16.38
C GLU A 154 -23.96 6.61 -16.82
N GLN A 155 -23.88 5.64 -17.74
CA GLN A 155 -25.03 4.82 -18.14
C GLN A 155 -25.48 3.90 -17.00
N LEU A 156 -24.54 3.28 -16.29
CA LEU A 156 -24.84 2.43 -15.13
C LEU A 156 -25.40 3.24 -13.95
N GLU A 157 -24.85 4.43 -13.67
CA GLU A 157 -25.39 5.35 -12.67
C GLU A 157 -26.84 5.74 -12.99
N ARG A 158 -27.12 6.05 -14.27
CA ARG A 158 -28.50 6.32 -14.73
C ARG A 158 -29.42 5.10 -14.60
N MET A 159 -28.92 3.89 -14.85
CA MET A 159 -29.67 2.66 -14.70
C MET A 159 -29.98 2.35 -13.23
N ILE A 160 -29.04 2.58 -12.32
CA ILE A 160 -29.24 2.43 -10.87
C ILE A 160 -30.27 3.44 -10.38
N ALA A 161 -30.15 4.72 -10.76
CA ALA A 161 -31.13 5.76 -10.43
C ALA A 161 -32.54 5.46 -10.98
N HIS A 162 -32.64 4.85 -12.17
CA HIS A 162 -33.93 4.40 -12.73
C HIS A 162 -34.49 3.13 -12.07
N ARG A 163 -33.65 2.34 -11.41
CA ARG A 163 -34.08 1.12 -10.70
C ARG A 163 -34.65 1.45 -9.32
N GLU A 164 -34.09 2.45 -8.64
CA GLU A 164 -34.63 2.97 -7.37
C GLU A 164 -36.01 3.63 -7.52
N THR A 165 -36.39 4.05 -8.72
CA THR A 165 -37.68 4.71 -9.00
C THR A 165 -38.81 3.77 -9.45
N LYS A 166 -38.53 2.48 -9.73
CA LYS A 166 -39.54 1.52 -10.19
C LYS A 166 -40.00 0.47 -9.17
N ASP A 167 -39.34 0.34 -8.02
CA ASP A 167 -39.75 -0.55 -6.92
C ASP A 167 -40.25 0.24 -5.69
N VAL A 168 -41.34 0.99 -5.86
CA VAL A 168 -42.11 1.57 -4.74
C VAL A 168 -43.54 1.01 -4.75
N SER A 169 -43.67 -0.30 -4.60
CA SER A 169 -44.90 -0.94 -4.13
C SER A 169 -44.61 -2.29 -3.47
N ALA A 170 -43.83 -2.26 -2.40
CA ALA A 170 -43.81 -3.29 -1.36
C ALA A 170 -43.50 -2.58 -0.03
N PRO A 171 -43.98 -3.08 1.12
CA PRO A 171 -43.83 -2.36 2.38
C PRO A 171 -42.33 -2.27 2.69
N ARG A 172 -41.80 -1.05 2.69
CA ARG A 172 -40.52 -0.75 3.30
C ARG A 172 -40.68 -1.03 4.78
N GLU A 173 -40.24 -2.21 5.22
CA GLU A 173 -39.72 -2.34 6.57
C GLU A 173 -38.71 -1.21 6.77
N GLU A 174 -38.83 -0.57 7.93
CA GLU A 174 -38.12 0.65 8.32
C GLU A 174 -36.62 0.53 8.03
N VAL A 175 -36.19 1.06 6.89
CA VAL A 175 -34.78 1.36 6.65
C VAL A 175 -34.45 2.52 7.58
N GLY A 176 -34.01 2.17 8.78
CA GLY A 176 -33.47 3.13 9.74
C GLY A 176 -32.44 4.00 9.04
N LEU A 177 -32.72 5.31 9.01
CA LEU A 177 -31.85 6.42 8.63
C LEU A 177 -30.40 6.01 8.33
N SER A 178 -30.08 5.70 7.07
CA SER A 178 -28.69 5.42 6.69
C SER A 178 -27.89 6.72 6.69
N LEU A 179 -27.14 6.92 7.78
CA LEU A 179 -26.27 8.07 8.00
C LEU A 179 -25.21 8.19 6.88
N PRO A 180 -24.88 9.41 6.42
CA PRO A 180 -23.87 9.63 5.37
C PRO A 180 -22.53 8.97 5.74
N GLY A 181 -22.04 8.08 4.87
CA GLY A 181 -20.78 7.34 5.02
C GLY A 181 -20.90 5.89 5.54
N MET A 182 -22.08 5.47 6.01
CA MET A 182 -22.38 4.07 6.39
C MET A 182 -23.03 3.27 5.25
N THR A 183 -23.19 3.88 4.07
CA THR A 183 -23.70 3.21 2.87
C THR A 183 -22.75 2.10 2.43
N THR A 184 -23.29 0.92 2.15
CA THR A 184 -22.55 -0.20 1.58
C THR A 184 -22.02 0.19 0.20
N VAL A 185 -20.70 0.14 0.00
CA VAL A 185 -20.04 0.44 -1.28
C VAL A 185 -19.80 -0.83 -2.10
N ARG A 186 -19.70 -1.98 -1.44
CA ARG A 186 -19.34 -3.25 -2.06
C ARG A 186 -19.86 -4.42 -1.25
N THR A 187 -20.26 -5.49 -1.93
CA THR A 187 -20.62 -6.76 -1.30
C THR A 187 -19.69 -7.85 -1.82
N LEU A 188 -19.09 -8.62 -0.91
CA LEU A 188 -18.27 -9.79 -1.22
C LEU A 188 -19.10 -11.06 -1.02
N THR A 189 -18.80 -12.13 -1.75
CA THR A 189 -19.47 -13.43 -1.62
C THR A 189 -18.48 -14.52 -1.21
N PHE A 190 -18.88 -15.35 -0.26
CA PHE A 190 -18.17 -16.57 0.12
C PHE A 190 -19.21 -17.67 0.40
N ARG A 191 -19.17 -18.78 -0.34
CA ARG A 191 -20.08 -19.93 -0.17
C ARG A 191 -21.56 -19.54 0.01
N GLU A 192 -22.08 -18.72 -0.89
CA GLU A 192 -23.45 -18.18 -0.89
C GLU A 192 -23.76 -17.11 0.17
N GLU A 193 -22.84 -16.86 1.11
CA GLU A 193 -22.99 -15.79 2.10
C GLU A 193 -22.39 -14.47 1.59
N THR A 194 -23.08 -13.36 1.89
CA THR A 194 -22.66 -12.01 1.50
C THR A 194 -22.02 -11.25 2.66
N ILE A 195 -21.00 -10.44 2.35
CA ILE A 195 -20.33 -9.54 3.30
C ILE A 195 -20.40 -8.13 2.74
N ASP A 196 -21.14 -7.27 3.43
CA ASP A 196 -21.28 -5.88 3.03
C ASP A 196 -20.13 -5.03 3.60
N ILE A 197 -19.48 -4.29 2.71
CA ILE A 197 -18.40 -3.36 3.04
C ILE A 197 -18.96 -1.93 2.99
N PRO A 198 -19.00 -1.22 4.12
CA PRO A 198 -19.32 0.21 4.16
C PRO A 198 -18.30 1.07 3.39
N TYR A 199 -18.76 2.20 2.85
CA TYR A 199 -17.94 3.12 2.06
C TYR A 199 -16.67 3.58 2.77
N PHE A 200 -16.74 3.89 4.07
CA PHE A 200 -15.57 4.34 4.83
C PHE A 200 -14.48 3.26 5.00
N LEU A 201 -14.80 1.99 4.76
CA LEU A 201 -13.85 0.88 4.80
C LEU A 201 -13.26 0.55 3.43
N ARG A 202 -13.68 1.21 2.34
CA ARG A 202 -13.21 0.91 0.97
C ARG A 202 -11.68 0.88 0.88
N ASP A 203 -11.02 1.89 1.42
CA ASP A 203 -9.58 2.05 1.37
C ASP A 203 -8.93 1.76 2.74
N ALA A 204 -9.61 0.98 3.58
CA ALA A 204 -9.07 0.56 4.86
C ALA A 204 -7.95 -0.46 4.68
N LEU A 205 -6.85 -0.27 5.40
CA LEU A 205 -5.72 -1.19 5.42
C LEU A 205 -6.07 -2.47 6.20
N LEU A 206 -5.86 -3.61 5.56
CA LEU A 206 -5.94 -4.94 6.16
C LEU A 206 -4.62 -5.26 6.86
N LEU A 207 -4.41 -4.64 8.02
CA LEU A 207 -3.23 -4.87 8.85
C LEU A 207 -3.26 -6.31 9.40
N PRO A 208 -2.27 -7.17 9.10
CA PRO A 208 -2.25 -8.56 9.56
C PRO A 208 -2.39 -8.70 11.08
N GLN A 209 -1.90 -7.72 11.84
CA GLN A 209 -1.98 -7.69 13.30
C GLN A 209 -3.43 -7.63 13.84
N ARG A 210 -4.41 -7.28 12.99
CA ARG A 210 -5.84 -7.25 13.35
C ARG A 210 -6.56 -8.58 13.10
N PHE A 211 -5.87 -9.55 12.52
CA PHE A 211 -6.43 -10.85 12.12
C PHE A 211 -5.56 -11.95 12.71
N GLU A 212 -5.81 -12.31 13.96
CA GLU A 212 -4.94 -13.16 14.76
C GLU A 212 -4.76 -14.57 14.17
N GLN A 213 -5.86 -15.16 13.70
CA GLN A 213 -5.85 -16.52 13.13
C GLN A 213 -5.36 -16.52 11.68
N SER A 214 -5.53 -15.38 11.01
CA SER A 214 -5.19 -15.20 9.60
C SER A 214 -3.95 -14.34 9.36
N GLU A 215 -3.16 -14.01 10.38
CA GLU A 215 -2.00 -13.10 10.27
C GLU A 215 -1.01 -13.63 9.22
N SER A 216 -0.58 -14.88 9.38
CA SER A 216 0.35 -15.51 8.42
C SER A 216 -0.26 -15.69 7.03
N TYR A 217 -1.60 -15.80 6.95
CA TYR A 217 -2.32 -15.92 5.70
C TYR A 217 -2.36 -14.58 4.97
N LEU A 218 -2.71 -13.48 5.66
CA LEU A 218 -2.68 -12.11 5.16
C LEU A 218 -1.28 -11.64 4.80
N ILE A 219 -0.24 -11.98 5.57
CA ILE A 219 1.15 -11.68 5.20
C ILE A 219 1.49 -12.36 3.86
N SER A 220 1.02 -13.59 3.66
CA SER A 220 1.27 -14.32 2.42
C SER A 220 0.43 -13.76 1.26
N LEU A 221 -0.83 -13.38 1.53
CA LEU A 221 -1.72 -12.75 0.55
C LEU A 221 -1.19 -11.37 0.11
N ASN A 222 -0.68 -10.58 1.06
CA ASN A 222 -0.04 -9.28 0.83
C ASN A 222 1.20 -9.38 -0.05
N LYS A 223 1.92 -10.52 -0.01
CA LYS A 223 3.09 -10.75 -0.88
C LYS A 223 2.70 -11.09 -2.31
N VAL A 224 1.56 -11.77 -2.53
CA VAL A 224 1.16 -12.27 -3.84
C VAL A 224 0.21 -11.33 -4.58
N GLN A 225 -0.75 -10.72 -3.88
CA GLN A 225 -1.79 -9.87 -4.51
C GLN A 225 -1.70 -8.41 -4.12
N GLU A 226 -0.72 -8.06 -3.27
CA GLU A 226 -0.64 -6.75 -2.64
C GLU A 226 -1.97 -6.36 -1.96
N ALA A 227 -2.82 -7.32 -1.54
CA ALA A 227 -4.16 -7.13 -0.95
C ALA A 227 -4.12 -6.47 0.44
N ARG A 228 -3.52 -5.28 0.48
CA ARG A 228 -3.28 -4.45 1.65
C ARG A 228 -4.50 -3.62 1.98
N PHE A 229 -5.38 -3.41 1.00
CA PHE A 229 -6.60 -2.62 1.16
C PHE A 229 -7.85 -3.47 0.94
N MET A 230 -8.92 -3.10 1.64
CA MET A 230 -10.23 -3.76 1.53
C MET A 230 -10.78 -3.77 0.09
N SER A 231 -10.53 -2.72 -0.69
CA SER A 231 -10.92 -2.60 -2.10
C SER A 231 -10.23 -3.61 -3.03
N GLU A 232 -9.13 -4.21 -2.58
CA GLU A 232 -8.30 -5.10 -3.40
C GLU A 232 -8.69 -6.58 -3.28
N LEU A 233 -9.57 -6.90 -2.33
CA LEU A 233 -10.13 -8.25 -2.23
C LEU A 233 -10.97 -8.55 -3.49
N PRO A 234 -10.98 -9.80 -4.00
CA PRO A 234 -11.88 -10.17 -5.09
C PRO A 234 -13.34 -10.17 -4.63
N TYR A 235 -14.29 -10.02 -5.57
CA TYR A 235 -15.73 -10.06 -5.25
C TYR A 235 -16.16 -11.42 -4.69
N THR A 236 -15.52 -12.48 -5.16
CA THR A 236 -15.74 -13.86 -4.69
C THR A 236 -14.49 -14.32 -3.97
N LEU A 237 -14.66 -14.75 -2.71
CA LEU A 237 -13.56 -15.16 -1.84
C LEU A 237 -13.28 -16.66 -1.89
N ASP A 238 -14.13 -17.46 -2.54
CA ASP A 238 -14.04 -18.93 -2.52
C ASP A 238 -12.65 -19.46 -2.90
N ASP A 239 -12.05 -18.90 -3.95
CA ASP A 239 -10.75 -19.34 -4.49
C ASP A 239 -9.55 -18.55 -3.93
N LEU A 240 -9.76 -17.74 -2.89
CA LEU A 240 -8.69 -16.87 -2.35
C LEU A 240 -7.49 -17.68 -1.82
N HIS A 241 -7.72 -18.89 -1.32
CA HIS A 241 -6.67 -19.80 -0.84
C HIS A 241 -5.78 -20.34 -1.96
N GLU A 242 -6.29 -20.54 -3.17
CA GLU A 242 -5.52 -21.09 -4.29
C GLU A 242 -4.41 -20.15 -4.76
N ARG A 243 -4.60 -18.85 -4.51
CA ARG A 243 -3.65 -17.79 -4.86
C ARG A 243 -2.43 -17.77 -3.96
N VAL A 244 -2.44 -18.47 -2.83
CA VAL A 244 -1.36 -18.48 -1.85
C VAL A 244 -0.82 -19.89 -1.67
N LYS A 245 0.48 -20.08 -1.93
CA LYS A 245 1.13 -21.40 -1.79
C LYS A 245 0.90 -21.98 -0.39
N ARG A 246 0.56 -23.28 -0.35
CA ARG A 246 0.36 -24.08 0.88
C ARG A 246 -0.80 -23.60 1.77
N ARG A 247 -1.80 -22.94 1.20
CA ARG A 247 -3.06 -22.59 1.89
C ARG A 247 -4.20 -23.44 1.37
N ASN A 248 -5.20 -23.62 2.22
CA ASN A 248 -6.38 -24.43 1.92
C ASN A 248 -7.63 -23.61 2.25
N VAL A 249 -8.80 -24.16 1.93
CA VAL A 249 -10.08 -23.48 2.10
C VAL A 249 -10.31 -23.02 3.54
N SER A 250 -9.84 -23.77 4.55
CA SER A 250 -10.03 -23.40 5.96
C SER A 250 -9.23 -22.17 6.42
N HIS A 251 -8.23 -21.73 5.65
CA HIS A 251 -7.60 -20.44 5.89
C HIS A 251 -8.46 -19.28 5.39
N THR A 252 -9.15 -19.48 4.26
CA THR A 252 -10.12 -18.50 3.74
C THR A 252 -11.32 -18.39 4.66
N GLU A 253 -11.84 -19.52 5.16
CA GLU A 253 -12.96 -19.52 6.12
C GLU A 253 -12.65 -18.67 7.36
N ARG A 254 -11.50 -18.95 8.01
CA ARG A 254 -11.04 -18.17 9.18
C ARG A 254 -10.84 -16.70 8.86
N PHE A 255 -10.28 -16.39 7.70
CA PHE A 255 -10.11 -15.00 7.27
C PHE A 255 -11.46 -14.30 7.06
N VAL A 256 -12.44 -14.97 6.45
CA VAL A 256 -13.78 -14.44 6.23
C VAL A 256 -14.49 -14.18 7.56
N GLU A 257 -14.36 -15.09 8.53
CA GLU A 257 -14.90 -14.90 9.89
C GLU A 257 -14.27 -13.68 10.57
N GLU A 258 -12.94 -13.57 10.56
CA GLU A 258 -12.23 -12.42 11.13
C GLU A 258 -12.54 -11.11 10.38
N LEU A 259 -12.75 -11.16 9.06
CA LEU A 259 -13.13 -10.01 8.26
C LEU A 259 -14.52 -9.47 8.64
N ARG A 260 -15.48 -10.36 8.92
CA ARG A 260 -16.80 -9.96 9.42
C ARG A 260 -16.71 -9.29 10.78
N LEU A 261 -15.94 -9.88 11.69
CA LEU A 261 -15.70 -9.30 13.01
C LEU A 261 -15.05 -7.92 12.88
N PHE A 262 -14.03 -7.81 12.04
CA PHE A 262 -13.35 -6.55 11.76
C PHE A 262 -14.29 -5.46 11.24
N ILE A 263 -15.14 -5.78 10.26
CA ILE A 263 -16.11 -4.82 9.71
C ILE A 263 -17.10 -4.38 10.80
N ALA A 264 -17.62 -5.32 11.59
CA ALA A 264 -18.55 -5.02 12.67
C ALA A 264 -17.91 -4.11 13.73
N GLU A 265 -16.66 -4.39 14.12
CA GLU A 265 -15.91 -3.53 15.04
C GLU A 265 -15.73 -2.12 14.49
N GLU A 266 -15.30 -1.98 13.24
CA GLU A 266 -15.05 -0.66 12.65
C GLU A 266 -16.34 0.17 12.48
N VAL A 267 -17.46 -0.48 12.13
CA VAL A 267 -18.78 0.16 12.12
C VAL A 267 -19.15 0.66 13.50
N ARG A 268 -18.93 -0.16 14.54
CA ARG A 268 -19.17 0.22 15.93
C ARG A 268 -18.28 1.41 16.34
N ARG A 269 -17.00 1.40 16.00
CA ARG A 269 -16.04 2.49 16.26
C ARG A 269 -16.49 3.80 15.61
N GLN A 270 -16.94 3.75 14.36
CA GLN A 270 -17.45 4.95 13.67
C GLN A 270 -18.71 5.50 14.33
N ARG A 271 -19.60 4.64 14.84
CA ARG A 271 -20.78 5.06 15.59
C ARG A 271 -20.39 5.77 16.89
N VAL A 272 -19.53 5.14 17.71
CA VAL A 272 -19.06 5.72 18.99
C VAL A 272 -18.31 7.04 18.77
N LYS A 273 -17.43 7.11 17.77
CA LYS A 273 -16.71 8.35 17.41
C LYS A 273 -17.63 9.49 16.99
N ARG A 274 -18.80 9.19 16.42
CA ARG A 274 -19.78 10.21 16.01
C ARG A 274 -20.67 10.64 17.17
N GLU A 275 -21.15 9.69 17.97
CA GLU A 275 -21.98 9.96 19.15
C GLU A 275 -21.22 10.81 20.19
N ARG A 276 -19.93 10.52 20.40
CA ARG A 276 -19.08 11.21 21.39
C ARG A 276 -18.27 12.37 20.82
N LYS A 277 -18.39 12.69 19.52
CA LYS A 277 -17.62 13.76 18.87
C LYS A 277 -17.93 15.15 19.44
N GLY A 278 -19.02 15.29 20.20
CA GLY A 278 -19.41 16.51 20.90
C GLY A 278 -18.64 16.78 22.20
N ASP A 279 -18.03 15.76 22.81
CA ASP A 279 -17.56 15.84 24.21
C ASP A 279 -16.05 16.03 24.36
N GLY A 280 -15.29 16.04 23.25
CA GLY A 280 -13.83 16.25 23.28
C GLY A 280 -13.02 15.08 23.88
N GLU A 281 -13.67 13.98 24.22
CA GLU A 281 -13.04 12.80 24.84
C GLU A 281 -12.11 12.06 23.86
N LEU A 282 -10.90 11.70 24.33
CA LEU A 282 -10.00 10.81 23.58
C LEU A 282 -10.48 9.37 23.74
N LEU A 283 -10.53 8.61 22.64
CA LEU A 283 -10.94 7.19 22.64
C LEU A 283 -9.75 6.31 22.23
N ILE A 284 -9.49 5.27 23.02
CA ILE A 284 -8.56 4.19 22.66
C ILE A 284 -9.38 2.92 22.38
N PHE A 285 -8.99 2.18 21.34
CA PHE A 285 -9.67 0.96 20.89
C PHE A 285 -8.76 -0.28 20.91
N TYR A 286 -9.33 -1.42 21.31
CA TYR A 286 -8.68 -2.74 21.25
C TYR A 286 -9.73 -3.86 21.16
N ALA A 287 -9.56 -4.80 20.22
CA ALA A 287 -10.39 -6.03 20.09
C ALA A 287 -11.90 -5.82 20.29
N GLY A 288 -12.47 -4.80 19.62
CA GLY A 288 -13.89 -4.50 19.73
C GLY A 288 -14.33 -3.82 21.02
N GLU A 289 -13.43 -3.41 21.92
CA GLU A 289 -13.68 -2.59 23.10
C GLU A 289 -13.12 -1.17 22.95
N GLU A 290 -13.63 -0.24 23.77
CA GLU A 290 -13.18 1.14 23.84
C GLU A 290 -12.96 1.59 25.29
N ILE A 291 -11.93 2.40 25.48
CA ILE A 291 -11.71 3.14 26.72
C ILE A 291 -11.92 4.61 26.43
N VAL A 292 -12.81 5.21 27.23
CA VAL A 292 -13.04 6.64 27.25
C VAL A 292 -11.97 7.26 28.12
N MET A 293 -11.17 8.14 27.52
CA MET A 293 -10.11 8.84 28.22
C MET A 293 -10.67 10.16 28.77
N THR A 294 -11.04 10.14 30.05
CA THR A 294 -11.31 11.34 30.82
C THR A 294 -9.99 12.07 31.13
N GLU A 295 -10.05 13.36 31.52
CA GLU A 295 -8.84 14.11 31.88
C GLU A 295 -8.04 13.44 33.01
N ASP A 296 -8.73 12.84 33.98
CA ASP A 296 -8.10 12.18 35.12
C ASP A 296 -7.36 10.90 34.68
N ARG A 297 -7.99 10.07 33.85
CA ARG A 297 -7.36 8.86 33.26
C ARG A 297 -6.18 9.20 32.38
N ALA A 298 -6.27 10.27 31.60
CA ALA A 298 -5.20 10.70 30.69
C ALA A 298 -3.89 11.07 31.43
N ARG A 299 -3.98 11.56 32.67
CA ARG A 299 -2.83 12.01 33.48
C ARG A 299 -2.11 10.88 34.20
N VAL A 300 -2.68 9.67 34.25
CA VAL A 300 -2.05 8.52 34.91
C VAL A 300 -0.72 8.20 34.22
N ALA A 301 0.33 8.08 35.02
CA ALA A 301 1.67 7.78 34.53
C ALA A 301 1.79 6.30 34.14
N ILE A 302 2.51 6.03 33.05
CA ILE A 302 2.82 4.67 32.62
C ILE A 302 4.07 4.21 33.39
N ASP A 303 3.88 3.32 34.35
CA ASP A 303 4.95 2.73 35.16
C ASP A 303 4.70 1.24 35.45
N GLU A 304 5.57 0.64 36.26
CA GLU A 304 5.48 -0.78 36.64
C GLU A 304 4.33 -1.07 37.63
N GLN A 305 3.74 -0.04 38.24
CA GLN A 305 2.55 -0.21 39.08
C GLN A 305 1.31 -0.33 38.20
N LEU A 306 1.22 0.48 37.14
CA LEU A 306 0.13 0.39 36.18
C LEU A 306 0.23 -0.86 35.30
N LEU A 307 1.43 -1.22 34.85
CA LEU A 307 1.66 -2.37 33.96
C LEU A 307 2.56 -3.42 34.64
N PRO A 308 2.06 -4.12 35.67
CA PRO A 308 2.85 -5.10 36.39
C PRO A 308 3.25 -6.26 35.47
N GLY A 309 4.53 -6.63 35.50
CA GLY A 309 5.07 -7.72 34.67
C GLY A 309 5.43 -7.34 33.23
N LEU A 310 5.29 -6.06 32.84
CA LEU A 310 5.64 -5.54 31.52
C LEU A 310 6.71 -4.42 31.54
N PRO A 311 7.84 -4.56 32.29
CA PRO A 311 8.85 -3.50 32.39
C PRO A 311 9.51 -3.16 31.04
N GLY A 312 9.60 -4.14 30.13
CA GLY A 312 10.10 -3.93 28.77
C GLY A 312 9.23 -2.97 27.95
N LEU A 313 7.89 -3.12 28.05
CA LEU A 313 6.93 -2.24 27.39
C LEU A 313 7.01 -0.83 27.96
N VAL A 314 7.02 -0.70 29.30
CA VAL A 314 7.14 0.60 29.99
C VAL A 314 8.40 1.34 29.54
N ALA A 315 9.54 0.64 29.47
CA ALA A 315 10.80 1.24 29.01
C ALA A 315 10.75 1.68 27.55
N GLN A 316 10.14 0.89 26.66
CA GLN A 316 9.98 1.24 25.24
C GLN A 316 9.02 2.42 25.04
N LEU A 317 7.87 2.43 25.72
CA LEU A 317 6.92 3.54 25.69
C LEU A 317 7.58 4.85 26.15
N LYS A 318 8.34 4.81 27.26
CA LYS A 318 9.09 5.98 27.76
C LYS A 318 10.15 6.47 26.78
N ARG A 319 10.87 5.57 26.08
CA ARG A 319 11.83 5.96 25.03
C ARG A 319 11.16 6.67 23.87
N ASP A 320 9.94 6.26 23.53
CA ASP A 320 9.14 6.87 22.46
C ASP A 320 8.36 8.11 22.94
N GLY A 321 8.63 8.60 24.15
CA GLY A 321 8.02 9.80 24.71
C GLY A 321 6.61 9.60 25.27
N MET A 322 6.12 8.37 25.35
CA MET A 322 4.80 8.02 25.88
C MET A 322 4.90 7.77 27.39
N THR A 323 4.70 8.82 28.19
CA THR A 323 4.86 8.78 29.66
C THR A 323 3.54 8.68 30.42
N THR A 324 2.41 8.94 29.77
CA THR A 324 1.07 8.96 30.37
C THR A 324 0.08 8.16 29.53
N VAL A 325 -1.00 7.67 30.14
CA VAL A 325 -2.03 6.90 29.42
C VAL A 325 -2.65 7.73 28.29
N GLY A 326 -2.79 9.04 28.46
CA GLY A 326 -3.25 9.95 27.40
C GLY A 326 -2.34 10.07 26.17
N SER A 327 -1.07 9.66 26.29
CA SER A 327 -0.09 9.66 25.19
C SER A 327 -0.07 8.37 24.36
N LEU A 328 -0.90 7.38 24.73
CA LEU A 328 -0.98 6.12 24.02
C LEU A 328 -1.62 6.28 22.62
N PRO A 329 -1.26 5.43 21.65
CA PRO A 329 -1.91 5.42 20.35
C PRO A 329 -3.40 5.11 20.50
N ARG A 330 -4.23 5.77 19.69
CA ARG A 330 -5.68 5.52 19.64
C ARG A 330 -6.03 4.06 19.30
N GLU A 331 -5.12 3.37 18.63
CA GLU A 331 -5.23 1.96 18.32
C GLU A 331 -4.23 1.19 19.16
N PHE A 332 -4.73 0.50 20.19
CA PHE A 332 -3.87 -0.20 21.14
C PHE A 332 -3.11 -1.37 20.49
N VAL A 333 -3.70 -1.96 19.44
CA VAL A 333 -3.07 -3.03 18.64
C VAL A 333 -1.70 -2.64 18.06
N LEU A 334 -1.45 -1.34 17.86
CA LEU A 334 -0.17 -0.85 17.34
C LEU A 334 0.99 -1.07 18.31
N LEU A 335 0.72 -1.27 19.61
CA LEU A 335 1.74 -1.59 20.60
C LEU A 335 2.30 -3.01 20.43
N GLY A 336 1.62 -3.89 19.68
CA GLY A 336 2.15 -5.20 19.28
C GLY A 336 3.41 -5.12 18.38
N LYS A 337 3.78 -3.93 17.88
CA LYS A 337 5.03 -3.73 17.14
C LYS A 337 6.29 -3.82 18.01
N TYR A 338 6.15 -3.69 19.33
CA TYR A 338 7.26 -3.64 20.26
C TYR A 338 7.80 -5.04 20.59
N ASP A 339 9.12 -5.15 20.67
CA ASP A 339 9.79 -6.44 20.90
C ASP A 339 9.34 -7.08 22.21
N GLY A 340 8.89 -8.32 22.14
CA GLY A 340 8.45 -9.09 23.31
C GLY A 340 7.01 -8.83 23.74
N ILE A 341 6.22 -8.08 22.97
CA ILE A 341 4.80 -7.83 23.22
C ILE A 341 3.97 -8.73 22.31
N GLY A 342 3.73 -9.96 22.78
CA GLY A 342 2.75 -10.86 22.17
C GLY A 342 1.32 -10.55 22.62
N LYS A 343 0.34 -11.14 21.95
CA LYS A 343 -1.11 -10.99 22.21
C LYS A 343 -1.48 -10.99 23.70
N LYS A 344 -1.05 -12.01 24.44
CA LYS A 344 -1.39 -12.18 25.87
C LYS A 344 -0.93 -10.98 26.72
N ARG A 345 0.27 -10.46 26.45
CA ARG A 345 0.81 -9.29 27.17
C ARG A 345 0.09 -8.00 26.81
N LEU A 346 -0.39 -7.91 25.57
CA LEU A 346 -1.20 -6.79 25.12
C LEU A 346 -2.60 -6.81 25.75
N GLU A 347 -3.22 -7.98 25.89
CA GLU A 347 -4.47 -8.16 26.64
C GLU A 347 -4.30 -7.81 28.11
N GLU A 348 -3.22 -8.28 28.75
CA GLU A 348 -2.88 -7.94 30.14
C GLU A 348 -2.70 -6.41 30.32
N ALA A 349 -2.03 -5.75 29.38
CA ALA A 349 -1.87 -4.29 29.40
C ALA A 349 -3.19 -3.55 29.16
N TRP A 350 -4.05 -4.05 28.28
CA TRP A 350 -5.36 -3.47 28.01
C TRP A 350 -6.25 -3.50 29.25
N GLU A 351 -6.37 -4.66 29.91
CA GLU A 351 -7.17 -4.81 31.12
C GLU A 351 -6.66 -3.94 32.27
N ALA A 352 -5.35 -3.79 32.41
CA ALA A 352 -4.75 -2.91 33.41
C ALA A 352 -5.06 -1.42 33.17
N ILE A 353 -5.16 -0.99 31.91
CA ILE A 353 -5.54 0.39 31.57
C ILE A 353 -7.07 0.57 31.70
N ARG A 354 -7.85 -0.47 31.40
CA ARG A 354 -9.31 -0.44 31.53
C ARG A 354 -9.78 -0.34 32.98
N SER A 355 -9.02 -0.92 33.93
CA SER A 355 -9.32 -0.91 35.35
C SER A 355 -8.97 0.39 36.07
N ILE A 356 -8.37 1.35 35.37
CA ILE A 356 -8.17 2.71 35.89
C ILE A 356 -9.55 3.36 36.05
N GLU A 357 -9.93 3.69 37.28
CA GLU A 357 -11.18 4.40 37.58
C GLU A 357 -11.17 5.83 37.03
#